data_AF-A0A150MMR6-F1
#
_entry.id   AF-A0A150MMR6-F1
#
_cell.length_a   1.000
_cell.length_b   1.000
_cell.length_c   1.000
_cell.angle_alpha   90.00
_cell.angle_beta   90.00
_cell.angle_gamma   90.00
#
_symmetry.space_group_name_H-M   'P 1'
#
loop_
_entity.id
_entity.type
_entity.pdbx_description
1 polymer ?
#
loop_
_entity_poly.entity_id
_entity_poly.type
_entity_poly.pdbx_seq_one_letter_code
_entity_poly.pdbx_strand_id
1 'polypeptide(L)'
;MESVASFSWQPAYAGVGPAPRVWMGEAKDATLNRIKNVEGEAVEKGISEAEKLAKGTKKTRPSWRQSEIDVGKEYPGYREQVSFKDGNEVSHGTKNSSRPDFYINGHSVEVKNYKVTTFSGRSNLIRSVSKQINKRISDLIYLNKLGKLLLLM
;
A
#
# COMPACT_ATOMS: atom_id res chain seq x y z
N MET A 1 -17.04 60.91 -71.39
CA MET A 1 -17.31 59.87 -70.37
C MET A 1 -16.11 58.94 -70.36
N GLU A 2 -15.20 59.17 -69.44
CA GLU A 2 -14.04 58.30 -69.21
C GLU A 2 -14.52 57.14 -68.31
N SER A 3 -14.45 55.93 -68.84
CA SER A 3 -14.84 54.70 -68.14
C SER A 3 -13.64 54.22 -67.32
N VAL A 4 -13.77 54.29 -65.99
CA VAL A 4 -12.77 53.79 -65.05
C VAL A 4 -12.87 52.27 -65.02
N ALA A 5 -11.91 51.57 -65.61
CA ALA A 5 -11.82 50.11 -65.54
C ALA A 5 -11.44 49.68 -64.12
N SER A 6 -12.31 48.92 -63.45
CA SER A 6 -12.02 48.28 -62.17
C SER A 6 -11.18 47.02 -62.39
N PHE A 7 -9.96 47.02 -61.85
CA PHE A 7 -9.04 45.90 -61.86
C PHE A 7 -9.44 44.90 -60.76
N SER A 8 -10.07 43.78 -61.15
CA SER A 8 -10.36 42.65 -60.27
C SER A 8 -9.33 41.54 -60.49
N TRP A 9 -8.51 41.27 -59.48
CA TRP A 9 -7.60 40.12 -59.45
C TRP A 9 -8.39 38.81 -59.43
N GLN A 10 -8.07 37.88 -60.34
CA GLN A 10 -8.52 36.49 -60.27
C GLN A 10 -7.30 35.57 -60.08
N PRO A 11 -7.30 34.63 -59.11
CA PRO A 11 -6.23 33.68 -58.97
C PRO A 11 -6.27 32.70 -60.15
N ALA A 12 -5.17 32.61 -60.91
CA ALA A 12 -5.01 31.60 -61.94
C ALA A 12 -4.95 30.22 -61.28
N TYR A 13 -6.06 29.48 -61.30
CA TYR A 13 -6.08 28.07 -60.97
C TYR A 13 -5.45 27.29 -62.12
N ALA A 14 -4.17 26.98 -61.98
CA ALA A 14 -3.51 25.97 -62.79
C ALA A 14 -4.09 24.59 -62.41
N GLY A 15 -5.00 24.09 -63.25
CA GLY A 15 -5.31 22.66 -63.39
C GLY A 15 -5.68 21.88 -62.12
N VAL A 16 -6.84 22.16 -61.52
CA VAL A 16 -7.49 21.20 -60.62
C VAL A 16 -8.99 21.16 -60.96
N GLY A 17 -9.41 20.10 -61.66
CA GLY A 17 -10.84 19.79 -61.81
C GLY A 17 -11.46 19.37 -60.47
N PRO A 18 -12.80 19.25 -60.38
CA PRO A 18 -13.46 18.82 -59.15
C PRO A 18 -12.89 17.46 -58.70
N ALA A 19 -12.40 17.39 -57.46
CA ALA A 19 -11.87 16.16 -56.90
C ALA A 19 -12.91 15.02 -57.02
N PRO A 20 -12.54 13.81 -57.45
CA PRO A 20 -13.47 12.70 -57.56
C PRO A 20 -14.07 12.38 -56.18
N ARG A 21 -15.40 12.22 -56.09
CA ARG A 21 -16.11 11.82 -54.86
C ARG A 21 -15.51 10.58 -54.18
N VAL A 22 -14.87 9.71 -54.97
CA VAL A 22 -14.20 8.48 -54.51
C VAL A 22 -13.01 8.79 -53.59
N TRP A 23 -12.19 9.79 -53.93
CA TRP A 23 -11.00 10.17 -53.17
C TRP A 23 -11.33 10.69 -51.76
N MET A 24 -12.53 11.28 -51.61
CA MET A 24 -13.03 11.77 -50.32
C MET A 24 -13.61 10.65 -49.44
N GLY A 25 -14.00 9.51 -50.01
CA GLY A 25 -14.44 8.32 -49.28
C GLY A 25 -13.26 7.59 -48.64
N GLU A 26 -12.21 7.34 -49.43
CA GLU A 26 -10.99 6.68 -48.97
C GLU A 26 -10.30 7.44 -47.83
N ALA A 27 -10.26 8.77 -47.91
CA ALA A 27 -9.71 9.61 -46.84
C ALA A 27 -10.52 9.50 -45.52
N LYS A 28 -11.85 9.39 -45.61
CA LYS A 28 -12.72 9.21 -44.43
C LYS A 28 -12.54 7.82 -43.81
N ASP A 29 -12.43 6.78 -44.64
CA ASP A 29 -12.26 5.40 -44.19
C ASP A 29 -10.90 5.19 -43.51
N ALA A 30 -9.84 5.78 -44.05
CA ALA A 30 -8.51 5.77 -43.43
C ALA A 30 -8.52 6.47 -42.07
N THR A 31 -9.23 7.60 -41.96
CA THR A 31 -9.35 8.36 -40.70
C THR A 31 -10.16 7.57 -39.67
N LEU A 32 -11.26 6.94 -40.07
CA LEU A 32 -12.11 6.11 -39.21
C LEU A 32 -11.36 4.89 -38.67
N ASN A 33 -10.58 4.22 -39.52
CA ASN A 33 -9.78 3.06 -39.10
C ASN A 33 -8.66 3.46 -38.15
N ARG A 34 -8.06 4.64 -38.35
CA ARG A 34 -7.06 5.18 -37.42
C ARG A 34 -7.67 5.47 -36.04
N ILE A 35 -8.87 6.06 -35.99
CA ILE A 35 -9.57 6.34 -34.71
C ILE A 35 -9.92 5.04 -33.99
N LYS A 36 -10.49 4.06 -34.69
CA LYS A 36 -10.81 2.73 -34.12
C LYS A 36 -9.58 2.02 -33.56
N ASN A 37 -8.43 2.13 -34.23
CA ASN A 37 -7.18 1.53 -33.77
C ASN A 37 -6.63 2.24 -32.53
N VAL A 38 -6.72 3.57 -32.47
CA VAL A 38 -6.31 4.36 -31.29
C VAL A 38 -7.22 4.07 -30.09
N GLU A 39 -8.53 3.95 -30.31
CA GLU A 39 -9.49 3.54 -29.27
C GLU A 39 -9.19 2.12 -28.77
N GLY A 40 -8.95 1.16 -29.67
CA GLY A 40 -8.57 -0.20 -29.30
C GLY A 40 -7.28 -0.27 -28.49
N GLU A 41 -6.24 0.46 -28.89
CA GLU A 41 -4.94 0.49 -28.19
C GLU A 41 -5.04 1.18 -26.82
N ALA A 42 -5.83 2.25 -26.71
CA ALA A 42 -6.08 2.93 -25.43
C ALA A 42 -6.89 2.05 -24.47
N VAL A 43 -7.89 1.32 -24.98
CA VAL A 43 -8.69 0.35 -24.21
C VAL A 43 -7.81 -0.81 -23.74
N GLU A 44 -6.93 -1.35 -24.59
CA GLU A 44 -6.03 -2.45 -24.22
C GLU A 44 -5.00 -2.02 -23.16
N LYS A 45 -4.41 -0.83 -23.29
CA LYS A 45 -3.52 -0.27 -22.26
C LYS A 45 -4.26 -0.07 -20.93
N GLY A 46 -5.47 0.50 -20.97
CA GLY A 46 -6.31 0.67 -19.78
C GLY A 46 -6.69 -0.64 -19.09
N ILE A 47 -7.02 -1.68 -19.86
CA ILE A 47 -7.29 -3.02 -19.35
C ILE A 47 -6.03 -3.64 -18.73
N SER A 48 -4.88 -3.54 -19.38
CA SER A 48 -3.62 -4.08 -18.85
C SER A 48 -3.19 -3.43 -17.53
N GLU A 49 -3.49 -2.14 -17.36
CA GLU A 49 -3.17 -1.37 -16.17
C GLU A 49 -4.17 -1.65 -15.04
N ALA A 50 -5.46 -1.76 -15.37
CA ALA A 50 -6.50 -2.22 -14.45
C ALA A 50 -6.27 -3.68 -13.99
N GLU A 51 -5.79 -4.57 -14.86
CA GLU A 51 -5.43 -5.95 -14.50
C GLU A 51 -4.20 -6.02 -13.61
N LYS A 52 -3.19 -5.14 -13.80
CA LYS A 52 -2.05 -5.01 -12.89
C LYS A 52 -2.47 -4.51 -11.52
N LEU A 53 -3.37 -3.51 -11.47
CA LEU A 53 -3.98 -3.00 -10.24
C LEU A 53 -4.83 -4.08 -9.54
N ALA A 54 -5.62 -4.85 -10.30
CA ALA A 54 -6.45 -5.93 -9.77
C ALA A 54 -5.62 -7.12 -9.26
N LYS A 55 -4.54 -7.51 -9.97
CA LYS A 55 -3.61 -8.57 -9.52
C LYS A 55 -2.83 -8.18 -8.27
N GLY A 56 -2.67 -6.88 -7.98
CA GLY A 56 -2.09 -6.37 -6.73
C GLY A 56 -2.96 -6.57 -5.48
N THR A 57 -4.23 -6.98 -5.61
CA THR A 57 -5.19 -7.04 -4.48
C THR A 57 -5.31 -8.38 -3.78
N LYS A 58 -4.56 -9.43 -4.18
CA LYS A 58 -4.34 -10.56 -3.27
C LYS A 58 -3.31 -10.11 -2.23
N LYS A 59 -3.75 -9.35 -1.23
CA LYS A 59 -2.95 -8.95 -0.07
C LYS A 59 -2.56 -10.23 0.68
N THR A 60 -1.47 -10.86 0.25
CA THR A 60 -0.90 -12.01 0.92
C THR A 60 -0.61 -11.61 2.35
N ARG A 61 -0.98 -12.47 3.28
CA ARG A 61 -0.72 -12.21 4.70
C ARG A 61 0.78 -11.95 4.86
N PRO A 62 1.20 -10.81 5.44
CA PRO A 62 2.61 -10.55 5.64
C PRO A 62 3.24 -11.62 6.52
N SER A 63 4.55 -11.82 6.35
CA SER A 63 5.32 -12.66 7.28
C SER A 63 5.30 -12.03 8.68
N TRP A 64 5.52 -12.85 9.71
CA TRP A 64 5.59 -12.36 11.09
C TRP A 64 6.62 -11.23 11.23
N ARG A 65 7.80 -11.39 10.61
CA ARG A 65 8.88 -10.41 10.67
C ARG A 65 8.52 -9.11 9.94
N GLN A 66 7.83 -9.20 8.81
CA GLN A 66 7.36 -8.01 8.10
C GLN A 66 6.31 -7.26 8.94
N SER A 67 5.42 -7.98 9.63
CA SER A 67 4.46 -7.36 10.55
C SER A 67 5.16 -6.61 11.68
N GLU A 68 6.21 -7.16 12.27
CA GLU A 68 7.02 -6.44 13.26
C GLU A 68 7.64 -5.17 12.66
N ILE A 69 8.31 -5.27 11.51
CA ILE A 69 8.95 -4.12 10.87
C ILE A 69 7.93 -3.02 10.55
N ASP A 70 6.75 -3.39 10.04
CA ASP A 70 5.73 -2.41 9.69
C ASP A 70 5.13 -1.74 10.93
N VAL A 71 4.86 -2.49 11.99
CA VAL A 71 4.40 -1.94 13.27
C VAL A 71 5.49 -1.08 13.92
N GLY A 72 6.75 -1.50 13.86
CA GLY A 72 7.88 -0.78 14.47
C GLY A 72 8.05 0.65 13.98
N LYS A 73 7.62 0.94 12.75
CA LYS A 73 7.58 2.31 12.20
C LYS A 73 6.67 3.25 12.98
N GLU A 74 5.64 2.70 13.65
CA GLU A 74 4.68 3.45 14.47
C GLU A 74 5.17 3.68 15.91
N TYR A 75 6.26 3.02 16.33
CA TYR A 75 6.80 3.07 17.69
C TYR A 75 8.25 3.59 17.72
N PRO A 76 8.52 4.85 17.29
CA PRO A 76 9.86 5.42 17.35
C PRO A 76 10.36 5.52 18.80
N GLY A 77 11.65 5.25 19.01
CA GLY A 77 12.29 5.29 20.32
C GLY A 77 12.09 4.02 21.17
N TYR A 78 11.33 3.04 20.68
CA TYR A 78 11.26 1.73 21.31
C TYR A 78 12.51 0.91 20.95
N ARG A 79 12.95 0.11 21.92
CA ARG A 79 14.04 -0.84 21.76
C ARG A 79 13.46 -2.16 21.28
N GLU A 80 13.99 -2.67 20.18
CA GLU A 80 13.68 -4.00 19.69
C GLU A 80 14.48 -5.06 20.44
N GLN A 81 13.97 -6.30 20.46
CA GLN A 81 14.79 -7.49 20.71
C GLN A 81 15.40 -7.57 22.13
N VAL A 82 14.85 -6.86 23.12
CA VAL A 82 15.32 -6.83 24.51
C VAL A 82 14.65 -7.91 25.37
N SER A 83 15.43 -8.66 26.13
CA SER A 83 14.92 -9.70 27.04
C SER A 83 14.92 -9.22 28.49
N PHE A 84 13.92 -9.64 29.26
CA PHE A 84 13.76 -9.31 30.67
C PHE A 84 13.51 -10.55 31.50
N LYS A 85 14.05 -10.56 32.71
CA LYS A 85 13.76 -11.59 33.70
C LYS A 85 13.72 -10.97 35.09
N ASP A 86 12.64 -11.22 35.81
CA ASP A 86 12.43 -10.71 37.17
C ASP A 86 12.67 -9.19 37.27
N GLY A 87 12.34 -8.45 36.20
CA GLY A 87 12.47 -7.01 36.13
C GLY A 87 13.78 -6.44 35.64
N ASN A 88 14.76 -7.28 35.36
CA ASN A 88 16.06 -6.84 34.88
C ASN A 88 16.23 -7.24 33.41
N GLU A 89 16.88 -6.38 32.64
CA GLU A 89 17.32 -6.73 31.30
C GLU A 89 18.35 -7.87 31.37
N VAL A 90 18.21 -8.86 30.49
CA VAL A 90 19.09 -10.03 30.42
C VAL A 90 19.51 -10.31 28.98
N SER A 91 20.55 -11.12 28.82
CA SER A 91 21.02 -11.57 27.52
C SER A 91 19.93 -12.32 26.72
N HIS A 92 20.06 -12.31 25.40
CA HIS A 92 19.21 -13.12 24.55
C HIS A 92 19.32 -14.63 24.89
N GLY A 93 18.22 -15.37 24.78
CA GLY A 93 18.18 -16.81 25.06
C GLY A 93 18.21 -17.20 26.54
N THR A 94 18.23 -16.23 27.47
CA THR A 94 18.16 -16.53 28.91
C THR A 94 16.90 -17.33 29.23
N LYS A 95 17.09 -18.50 29.86
CA LYS A 95 15.97 -19.38 30.20
C LYS A 95 14.95 -18.68 31.09
N ASN A 96 13.68 -18.81 30.71
CA ASN A 96 12.53 -18.22 31.40
C ASN A 96 12.50 -16.67 31.41
N SER A 97 13.12 -16.00 30.44
CA SER A 97 12.95 -14.56 30.21
C SER A 97 11.75 -14.24 29.33
N SER A 98 11.15 -13.07 29.50
CA SER A 98 10.20 -12.47 28.57
C SER A 98 10.91 -11.55 27.59
N ARG A 99 10.59 -11.66 26.30
CA ARG A 99 11.11 -10.79 25.25
C ARG A 99 9.93 -10.17 24.50
N PRO A 100 9.52 -8.94 24.80
CA PRO A 100 8.57 -8.22 23.96
C PRO A 100 9.24 -7.86 22.62
N ASP A 101 8.42 -7.63 21.59
CA ASP A 101 8.93 -7.22 20.27
C ASP A 101 9.50 -5.80 20.34
N PHE A 102 8.81 -4.92 21.06
CA PHE A 102 9.24 -3.54 21.31
C PHE A 102 9.09 -3.18 22.79
N TYR A 103 10.05 -2.41 23.32
CA TYR A 103 10.04 -1.96 24.70
C TYR A 103 10.53 -0.52 24.86
N ILE A 104 9.86 0.23 25.71
CA ILE A 104 10.36 1.46 26.34
C ILE A 104 10.11 1.34 27.85
N ASN A 105 10.80 2.13 28.67
CA ASN A 105 10.68 2.04 30.13
C ASN A 105 9.21 2.04 30.58
N GLY A 106 8.75 0.93 31.17
CA GLY A 106 7.38 0.75 31.66
C GLY A 106 6.32 0.40 30.61
N HIS A 107 6.67 0.24 29.33
CA HIS A 107 5.71 -0.09 28.27
C HIS A 107 6.27 -1.09 27.25
N SER A 108 5.48 -2.12 26.93
CA SER A 108 5.87 -3.19 26.01
C SER A 108 4.80 -3.43 24.96
N VAL A 109 5.23 -3.76 23.74
CA VAL A 109 4.36 -4.05 22.60
C VAL A 109 4.70 -5.44 22.07
N GLU A 110 3.65 -6.17 21.69
CA GLU A 110 3.73 -7.51 21.10
C GLU A 110 2.93 -7.57 19.81
N VAL A 111 3.56 -7.98 18.72
CA VAL A 111 2.96 -8.12 17.41
C VAL A 111 2.51 -9.56 17.21
N LYS A 112 1.19 -9.77 17.09
CA LYS A 112 0.59 -11.09 16.89
C LYS A 112 -0.07 -11.18 15.51
N ASN A 113 0.43 -12.06 14.66
CA ASN A 113 -0.09 -12.28 13.32
C ASN A 113 -1.05 -13.50 13.29
N TYR A 114 -2.27 -13.34 13.82
CA TYR A 114 -3.33 -14.37 13.84
C TYR A 114 -4.49 -14.03 12.91
N LYS A 115 -5.15 -15.06 12.37
CA LYS A 115 -6.40 -14.90 11.61
C LYS A 115 -7.60 -14.78 12.56
N VAL A 116 -7.96 -13.56 12.93
CA VAL A 116 -9.06 -13.30 13.89
C VAL A 116 -10.48 -13.47 13.29
N THR A 117 -10.59 -13.71 11.98
CA THR A 117 -11.88 -13.93 11.32
C THR A 117 -12.46 -15.32 11.60
N THR A 118 -11.68 -16.25 12.16
CA THR A 118 -12.16 -17.59 12.54
C THR A 118 -12.26 -17.71 14.06
N PHE A 119 -13.16 -18.58 14.53
CA PHE A 119 -13.23 -18.92 15.96
C PHE A 119 -11.90 -19.49 16.47
N SER A 120 -11.33 -20.46 15.75
CA SER A 120 -10.06 -21.09 16.11
C SER A 120 -8.91 -20.09 16.21
N GLY A 121 -8.82 -19.13 15.29
CA GLY A 121 -7.78 -18.11 15.31
C GLY A 121 -7.91 -17.18 16.52
N ARG A 122 -9.13 -16.77 16.87
CA ARG A 122 -9.42 -15.98 18.08
C ARG A 122 -9.07 -16.75 19.36
N SER A 123 -9.53 -17.99 19.49
CA SER A 123 -9.26 -18.82 20.67
C SER A 123 -7.75 -19.09 20.85
N ASN A 124 -7.03 -19.30 19.76
CA ASN A 124 -5.58 -19.47 19.80
C ASN A 124 -4.83 -18.19 20.19
N LEU A 125 -5.28 -17.03 19.69
CA LEU A 125 -4.74 -15.73 20.09
C LEU A 125 -4.94 -15.51 21.59
N ILE A 126 -6.17 -15.70 22.10
CA ILE A 126 -6.50 -15.57 23.52
C ILE A 126 -5.58 -16.45 24.36
N ARG A 127 -5.49 -17.76 24.04
CA ARG A 127 -4.64 -18.69 24.79
C ARG A 127 -3.18 -18.25 24.82
N SER A 128 -2.65 -17.79 23.68
CA SER A 128 -1.26 -17.34 23.55
C SER A 128 -1.01 -16.10 24.42
N VAL A 129 -1.89 -15.10 24.33
CA VAL A 129 -1.80 -13.85 25.09
C VAL A 129 -1.95 -14.10 26.59
N SER A 130 -2.95 -14.88 27.02
CA SER A 130 -3.17 -15.22 28.43
C SER A 130 -1.95 -15.91 29.05
N LYS A 131 -1.29 -16.82 28.33
CA LYS A 131 -0.08 -17.49 28.81
C LYS A 131 1.09 -16.51 29.01
N GLN A 132 1.21 -15.52 28.13
CA GLN A 132 2.32 -14.56 28.14
C GLN A 132 2.14 -13.46 29.19
N ILE A 133 0.91 -12.95 29.37
CA ILE A 133 0.63 -11.84 30.31
C ILE A 133 1.09 -12.19 31.73
N ASN A 134 0.77 -13.38 32.23
CA ASN A 134 1.15 -13.77 33.60
C ASN A 134 2.67 -13.75 33.81
N LYS A 135 3.46 -14.17 32.81
CA LYS A 135 4.92 -14.13 32.90
C LYS A 135 5.45 -12.70 32.81
N ARG A 136 4.86 -11.86 31.96
CA ARG A 136 5.27 -10.46 31.75
C ARG A 136 5.00 -9.56 32.95
N ILE A 137 3.92 -9.80 33.70
CA ILE A 137 3.65 -9.09 34.95
C ILE A 137 4.84 -9.23 35.92
N SER A 138 5.45 -10.42 35.97
CA SER A 138 6.64 -10.69 36.78
C SER A 138 7.93 -10.15 36.15
N ASP A 139 8.14 -10.37 34.85
CA ASP A 139 9.43 -10.05 34.20
C ASP A 139 9.63 -8.58 33.86
N LEU A 140 8.57 -7.84 33.55
CA LEU A 140 8.67 -6.49 33.01
C LEU A 140 8.49 -5.38 34.05
N ILE A 141 8.32 -5.74 35.33
CA ILE A 141 8.01 -4.82 36.46
C ILE A 141 6.99 -3.76 36.02
N TYR A 142 5.71 -4.12 36.00
CA TYR A 142 4.64 -3.16 35.76
C TYR A 142 4.33 -2.26 36.97
N LEU A 143 5.06 -2.40 38.07
CA LEU A 143 4.91 -1.58 39.26
C LEU A 143 6.29 -1.21 39.77
N ASN A 144 6.64 0.08 39.63
CA ASN A 144 7.75 0.68 40.35
C ASN A 144 7.83 0.09 41.76
N LYS A 145 9.03 -0.28 42.24
CA LYS A 145 9.26 -0.74 43.63
C LYS A 145 8.55 0.14 44.69
N LEU A 146 8.30 1.41 44.37
CA LEU A 146 7.50 2.37 45.15
C LEU A 146 6.00 2.03 45.26
N GLY A 147 5.35 1.55 44.20
CA GLY A 147 3.90 1.26 44.21
C GLY A 147 3.55 0.01 45.04
N LYS A 148 4.45 -0.96 45.09
CA LYS A 148 4.26 -2.17 45.93
C LYS A 148 4.44 -1.87 47.43
N LEU A 149 5.28 -0.91 47.78
CA LEU A 149 5.41 -0.42 49.15
C LEU A 149 4.17 0.37 49.58
N LEU A 150 3.61 1.19 48.67
CA LEU A 150 2.41 2.00 48.93
C LEU A 150 1.12 1.18 49.07
N LEU A 151 1.04 -0.01 48.45
CA LEU A 151 -0.14 -0.89 48.55
C LEU A 151 -0.09 -1.82 49.79
N LEU A 152 1.03 -1.81 50.52
CA LEU A 152 1.27 -2.65 51.70
C LEU A 152 1.41 -1.84 53.01
N MET A 153 1.27 -0.52 52.94
CA MET A 153 1.16 0.39 54.10
C MET A 153 -0.25 0.94 54.19
#